data_AF-A0A1J5Q056-F1
#
_entry.id   AF-A0A1J5Q056-F1
#
_cell.length_a   1.000
_cell.length_b   1.000
_cell.length_c   1.000
_cell.angle_alpha   90.00
_cell.angle_beta   90.00
_cell.angle_gamma   90.00
#
_symmetry.space_group_name_H-M   'P 1'
#
loop_
_entity.id
_entity.type
_entity.pdbx_description
1 polymer ?
#
loop_
_entity_poly.entity_id
_entity_poly.type
_entity_poly.pdbx_seq_one_letter_code
_entity_poly.pdbx_strand_id
1 'polypeptide(L)'
;MGKSEKRELVSRLTVLLAHMLKWRFQPVLRGKSWNLTIEEQRNQLADHLADNPSLKSSFGEAVVSAYRNAILRAARETGLERTEFPVVCPWSFEQISDPNFYPEATH
;
A
#
# COMPACT_ATOMS: atom_id res chain seq x y z
N MET A 1 -10.29 20.17 -9.05
CA MET A 1 -10.76 19.03 -8.22
C MET A 1 -9.75 17.87 -8.20
N GLY A 2 -9.16 17.44 -9.32
CA GLY A 2 -8.25 16.27 -9.33
C GLY A 2 -6.98 16.30 -8.46
N LYS A 3 -6.49 17.45 -7.97
CA LYS A 3 -5.35 17.49 -7.03
C LYS A 3 -5.69 16.91 -5.66
N SER A 4 -6.92 17.11 -5.18
CA SER A 4 -7.38 16.58 -3.89
C SER A 4 -7.54 15.06 -3.98
N GLU A 5 -8.23 14.59 -5.02
CA GLU A 5 -8.43 13.17 -5.28
C GLU A 5 -7.10 12.40 -5.45
N LYS A 6 -6.10 13.02 -6.13
CA LYS A 6 -4.76 12.43 -6.24
C LYS A 6 -4.04 12.36 -4.89
N ARG A 7 -4.18 13.38 -4.04
CA ARG A 7 -3.60 13.36 -2.68
C ARG A 7 -4.26 12.28 -1.82
N GLU A 8 -5.56 12.14 -1.94
CA GLU A 8 -6.31 11.09 -1.25
C GLU A 8 -5.89 9.70 -1.72
N LEU A 9 -5.77 9.49 -3.03
CA LEU A 9 -5.23 8.26 -3.62
C LEU A 9 -3.84 7.92 -3.04
N VAL A 10 -2.93 8.89 -3.02
CA VAL A 10 -1.58 8.72 -2.44
C VAL A 10 -1.65 8.39 -0.95
N SER A 11 -2.53 9.04 -0.20
CA SER A 11 -2.71 8.79 1.24
C SER A 11 -3.17 7.34 1.48
N ARG A 12 -4.24 6.91 0.80
CA ARG A 12 -4.79 5.55 0.89
C ARG A 12 -3.75 4.49 0.50
N LEU A 13 -3.07 4.70 -0.63
CA LEU A 13 -1.97 3.82 -1.06
C LEU A 13 -0.83 3.77 -0.05
N THR A 14 -0.50 4.88 0.61
CA THR A 14 0.56 4.91 1.62
C THR A 14 0.22 4.00 2.80
N VAL A 15 -1.03 4.02 3.26
CA VAL A 15 -1.51 3.15 4.34
C VAL A 15 -1.48 1.69 3.91
N LEU A 16 -2.02 1.38 2.73
CA LEU A 16 -2.09 0.03 2.17
C LEU A 16 -0.70 -0.58 2.00
N LEU A 17 0.19 0.12 1.29
CA LEU A 17 1.55 -0.34 1.00
C LEU A 17 2.36 -0.51 2.29
N ALA A 18 2.17 0.36 3.30
CA ALA A 18 2.85 0.20 4.58
C ALA A 18 2.42 -1.09 5.28
N HIS A 19 1.13 -1.43 5.26
CA HIS A 19 0.63 -2.68 5.84
C HIS A 19 1.07 -3.90 5.02
N MET A 20 1.14 -3.81 3.69
CA MET A 20 1.70 -4.87 2.85
C MET A 20 3.19 -5.11 3.13
N LEU A 21 3.99 -4.05 3.37
CA LEU A 21 5.39 -4.16 3.79
C LEU A 21 5.51 -4.82 5.16
N LYS A 22 4.73 -4.36 6.14
CA LYS A 22 4.66 -4.99 7.46
C LYS A 22 4.28 -6.46 7.36
N TRP A 23 3.29 -6.79 6.53
CA TRP A 23 2.88 -8.16 6.28
C TRP A 23 4.03 -9.00 5.72
N ARG A 24 4.77 -8.49 4.73
CA ARG A 24 5.92 -9.20 4.14
C ARG A 24 7.07 -9.42 5.13
N PHE A 25 7.46 -8.37 5.87
CA PHE A 25 8.72 -8.33 6.62
C PHE A 25 8.57 -8.65 8.12
N GLN A 26 7.36 -8.66 8.67
CA GLN A 26 7.09 -9.08 10.05
C GLN A 26 6.04 -10.19 10.11
N PRO A 27 6.34 -11.40 9.59
CA PRO A 27 5.40 -12.51 9.56
C PRO A 27 4.89 -12.91 10.96
N VAL A 28 5.74 -12.74 11.99
CA VAL A 28 5.43 -13.07 13.38
C VAL A 28 4.37 -12.16 14.02
N LEU A 29 4.15 -10.96 13.46
CA LEU A 29 3.15 -10.00 13.93
C LEU A 29 1.91 -9.94 13.03
N ARG A 30 1.82 -10.83 12.04
CA ARG A 30 0.61 -10.96 11.22
C ARG A 30 -0.57 -11.33 12.11
N GLY A 31 -1.65 -10.57 11.97
CA GLY A 31 -2.87 -10.82 12.73
C GLY A 31 -4.09 -10.29 12.01
N LYS A 32 -5.26 -10.63 12.56
CA LYS A 32 -6.57 -10.26 12.01
C LYS A 32 -6.70 -8.75 11.80
N SER A 33 -6.15 -7.94 12.70
CA SER A 33 -6.19 -6.47 12.56
C SER A 33 -5.47 -5.98 11.30
N TRP A 34 -4.28 -6.50 10.99
CA TRP A 34 -3.54 -6.06 9.80
C TRP A 34 -4.20 -6.53 8.51
N ASN A 35 -4.73 -7.76 8.50
CA ASN A 35 -5.50 -8.29 7.39
C ASN A 35 -6.75 -7.43 7.13
N LEU A 36 -7.54 -7.12 8.16
CA LEU A 36 -8.71 -6.24 8.03
C LEU A 36 -8.35 -4.84 7.54
N THR A 37 -7.23 -4.26 8.01
CA THR A 37 -6.77 -2.96 7.50
C THR A 37 -6.38 -3.02 6.02
N ILE A 38 -5.73 -4.09 5.56
CA ILE A 38 -5.40 -4.28 4.14
C ILE A 38 -6.68 -4.37 3.31
N GLU A 39 -7.64 -5.20 3.75
CA GLU A 39 -8.93 -5.38 3.05
C GLU A 39 -9.73 -4.07 3.00
N GLU A 40 -9.82 -3.35 4.13
CA GLU A 40 -10.49 -2.06 4.19
C GLU A 40 -9.86 -1.03 3.23
N GLN A 41 -8.53 -0.91 3.24
CA GLN A 41 -7.84 0.02 2.35
C GLN A 41 -7.98 -0.35 0.87
N ARG A 42 -8.08 -1.65 0.55
CA ARG A 42 -8.35 -2.12 -0.82
C ARG A 42 -9.75 -1.76 -1.29
N ASN A 43 -10.76 -1.99 -0.45
CA ASN A 43 -12.14 -1.62 -0.77
C ASN A 43 -12.24 -0.10 -0.98
N GLN A 44 -11.70 0.68 -0.05
CA GLN A 44 -11.69 2.14 -0.17
C GLN A 44 -10.91 2.64 -1.39
N LEU A 45 -9.84 1.95 -1.78
CA LEU A 45 -9.09 2.26 -3.01
C LEU A 45 -9.94 1.96 -4.26
N ALA A 46 -10.62 0.83 -4.28
CA ALA A 46 -11.48 0.42 -5.39
C ALA A 46 -12.64 1.40 -5.58
N ASP A 47 -13.32 1.78 -4.48
CA ASP A 47 -14.40 2.77 -4.48
C ASP A 47 -13.89 4.12 -5.00
N HIS A 48 -12.75 4.60 -4.48
CA HIS A 48 -12.14 5.86 -4.92
C HIS A 48 -11.81 5.89 -6.41
N LEU A 49 -11.31 4.77 -6.94
CA LEU A 49 -11.00 4.62 -8.37
C LEU A 49 -12.24 4.43 -9.25
N ALA A 50 -13.33 3.90 -8.69
CA ALA A 50 -14.62 3.79 -9.36
C ALA A 50 -15.29 5.15 -9.51
N ASP A 51 -15.25 5.97 -8.45
CA ASP A 51 -15.77 7.34 -8.45
C ASP A 51 -14.92 8.29 -9.31
N ASN A 52 -13.61 8.02 -9.38
CA ASN A 52 -12.66 8.85 -10.12
C ASN A 52 -11.86 8.03 -11.16
N PRO A 53 -12.48 7.54 -12.24
CA PRO A 53 -11.82 6.66 -13.22
C PRO A 53 -10.62 7.32 -13.91
N SER A 54 -10.60 8.65 -14.02
CA SER A 54 -9.46 9.41 -14.57
C SER A 54 -8.18 9.24 -13.74
N LEU A 55 -8.28 8.94 -12.45
CA LEU A 55 -7.12 8.73 -11.57
C LEU A 55 -6.36 7.44 -11.89
N LYS A 56 -7.00 6.46 -12.55
CA LYS A 56 -6.32 5.22 -12.97
C LYS A 56 -5.08 5.52 -13.81
N SER A 57 -5.14 6.57 -14.66
CA SER A 57 -3.98 7.03 -15.44
C SER A 57 -2.82 7.53 -14.57
N SER A 58 -3.11 8.10 -13.40
CA SER A 58 -2.13 8.62 -12.45
C SER A 58 -1.70 7.62 -11.37
N PHE A 59 -2.24 6.39 -11.41
CA PHE A 59 -2.04 5.39 -10.38
C PHE A 59 -0.55 5.02 -10.21
N GLY A 60 0.17 4.82 -11.32
CA GLY A 60 1.61 4.50 -11.26
C GLY A 60 2.42 5.58 -10.54
N GLU A 61 2.20 6.86 -10.86
CA GLU A 61 2.84 7.97 -10.15
C GLU A 61 2.43 8.03 -8.68
N ALA A 62 1.15 7.77 -8.39
CA ALA A 62 0.64 7.76 -7.04
C ALA A 62 1.28 6.65 -6.20
N VAL A 63 1.49 5.45 -6.76
CA VAL A 63 2.22 4.35 -6.11
C VAL A 63 3.65 4.75 -5.82
N VAL A 64 4.38 5.35 -6.76
CA VAL A 64 5.77 5.77 -6.53
C VAL A 64 5.86 6.75 -5.35
N SER A 65 4.96 7.74 -5.31
CA SER A 65 4.90 8.70 -4.22
C SER A 65 4.50 8.05 -2.88
N ALA A 66 3.45 7.22 -2.91
CA ALA A 66 2.94 6.53 -1.74
C ALA A 66 3.94 5.52 -1.16
N TYR A 67 4.65 4.80 -2.01
CA TYR A 67 5.60 3.76 -1.60
C TYR A 67 6.78 4.34 -0.82
N ARG A 68 7.30 5.50 -1.22
CA ARG A 68 8.33 6.22 -0.45
C ARG A 68 7.85 6.52 0.97
N ASN A 69 6.62 7.01 1.11
CA ASN A 69 6.04 7.28 2.43
C ASN A 69 5.72 5.99 3.20
N ALA A 70 5.32 4.94 2.49
CA ALA A 70 5.01 3.63 3.05
C ALA A 70 6.23 2.96 3.69
N ILE A 71 7.41 3.05 3.05
CA ILE A 71 8.68 2.58 3.64
C ILE A 71 8.96 3.30 4.96
N LEU A 72 8.84 4.64 4.98
CA LEU A 72 9.07 5.42 6.20
C LEU A 72 8.13 5.00 7.33
N ARG A 73 6.86 4.78 6.99
CA ARG A 73 5.84 4.36 7.94
C ARG A 73 6.08 2.93 8.43
N ALA A 74 6.39 2.01 7.52
CA ALA A 74 6.71 0.63 7.84
C ALA A 74 7.96 0.56 8.72
N ALA A 75 9.05 1.23 8.37
CA ALA A 75 10.27 1.30 9.18
C ALA A 75 9.97 1.81 10.61
N ARG A 76 9.18 2.89 10.73
CA ARG A 76 8.78 3.44 12.04
C ARG A 76 7.94 2.48 12.88
N GLU A 77 7.02 1.73 12.26
CA GLU A 77 6.11 0.82 12.97
C GLU A 77 6.71 -0.56 13.25
N THR A 78 7.62 -1.02 12.40
CA THR A 78 8.28 -2.34 12.51
C THR A 78 9.58 -2.29 13.32
N GLY A 79 10.23 -1.13 13.38
CA GLY A 79 11.59 -0.99 13.89
C GLY A 79 12.68 -1.49 12.94
N LEU A 80 12.32 -1.90 11.71
CA LEU A 80 13.28 -2.31 10.68
C LEU A 80 13.92 -1.10 10.01
N GLU A 81 15.18 -1.26 9.59
CA GLU A 81 15.88 -0.26 8.80
C GLU A 81 15.24 -0.09 7.43
N ARG A 82 15.33 1.12 6.87
CA ARG A 82 14.73 1.41 5.56
C ARG A 82 15.34 0.58 4.44
N THR A 83 16.59 0.15 4.61
CA THR A 83 17.36 -0.67 3.68
C THR A 83 16.86 -2.10 3.57
N GLU A 84 16.11 -2.58 4.57
CA GLU A 84 15.48 -3.91 4.55
C GLU A 84 14.31 -3.96 3.56
N PHE A 85 13.72 -2.80 3.24
CA PHE A 85 12.63 -2.71 2.28
C PHE A 85 13.16 -2.49 0.86
N PRO A 86 12.50 -3.04 -0.16
CA PRO A 86 12.85 -2.78 -1.55
C PRO A 86 12.79 -1.29 -1.88
N VAL A 87 13.71 -0.80 -2.70
CA VAL A 87 13.76 0.63 -3.11
C VAL A 87 12.59 0.99 -4.02
N VAL A 88 12.08 0.01 -4.77
CA VAL A 88 10.94 0.13 -5.68
C VAL A 88 9.80 -0.77 -5.23
N CYS A 89 8.56 -0.34 -5.44
CA CYS A 89 7.39 -1.14 -5.08
C CYS A 89 7.44 -2.48 -5.83
N PRO A 90 7.49 -3.62 -5.12
CA PRO A 90 7.57 -4.93 -5.75
C PRO A 90 6.22 -5.42 -6.28
N TRP A 91 5.13 -4.70 -5.96
CA TRP A 91 3.77 -5.09 -6.31
C TRP A 91 3.23 -4.28 -7.47
N SER A 92 2.58 -4.97 -8.41
CA SER A 92 1.82 -4.35 -9.49
C SER A 92 0.50 -3.75 -8.99
N PHE A 93 -0.15 -2.94 -9.82
CA PHE A 93 -1.50 -2.44 -9.54
C PHE A 93 -2.49 -3.57 -9.23
N GLU A 94 -2.42 -4.65 -10.01
CA GLU A 94 -3.29 -5.83 -9.85
C GLU A 94 -3.07 -6.46 -8.48
N GLN A 95 -1.82 -6.66 -8.06
CA GLN A 95 -1.49 -7.23 -6.75
C GLN A 95 -1.88 -6.30 -5.59
N ILE A 96 -1.72 -4.99 -5.76
CA ILE A 96 -2.13 -4.01 -4.74
C ILE A 96 -3.65 -4.04 -4.55
N SER A 97 -4.40 -4.15 -5.66
CA SER A 97 -5.86 -4.09 -5.67
C SER A 97 -6.56 -5.44 -5.47
N ASP A 98 -5.84 -6.55 -5.62
CA ASP A 98 -6.41 -7.90 -5.49
C ASP A 98 -6.71 -8.23 -4.02
N PRO A 99 -7.98 -8.47 -3.65
CA PRO A 99 -8.37 -8.80 -2.28
C PRO A 99 -7.72 -10.09 -1.75
N ASN A 100 -7.38 -11.02 -2.64
CA ASN A 100 -6.81 -12.32 -2.28
C ASN A 100 -5.27 -12.31 -2.27
N PHE A 101 -4.64 -11.24 -2.74
CA PHE A 101 -3.19 -11.16 -2.78
C PHE A 101 -2.63 -10.77 -1.41
N TYR A 102 -1.69 -11.57 -0.90
CA TYR A 102 -0.90 -11.22 0.27
C TYR A 102 0.58 -11.46 -0.02
N PRO A 103 1.47 -10.49 0.28
CA PRO A 103 2.89 -10.68 0.03
C PRO A 103 3.44 -11.87 0.82
N GLU A 104 4.08 -12.81 0.13
CA GLU A 104 4.79 -13.90 0.80
C GLU A 104 5.89 -13.35 1.71
N ALA A 105 6.16 -14.03 2.82
CA ALA A 105 7.28 -13.69 3.67
C ALA A 105 8.58 -13.86 2.87
N THR A 106 9.51 -12.91 2.97
CA THR A 106 10.88 -13.16 2.53
C THR A 106 11.46 -14.21 3.48
N HIS A 107 11.89 -15.37 2.96
CA HIS A 107 12.65 -16.38 3.70
C HIS A 107 14.09 -15.90 3.94
#